data_AF-A0A356CK29-F1
#
_entry.id   AF-A0A356CK29-F1
#
_cell.length_a   1.000
_cell.length_b   1.000
_cell.length_c   1.000
_cell.angle_alpha   90.00
_cell.angle_beta   90.00
_cell.angle_gamma   90.00
#
_symmetry.space_group_name_H-M   'P 1'
#
loop_
_entity.id
_entity.type
_entity.pdbx_description
1 polymer ?
#
loop_
_entity_poly.entity_id
_entity_poly.type
_entity_poly.pdbx_seq_one_letter_code
_entity_poly.pdbx_strand_id
1 'polypeptide(L)'
;MRDQYAVFGNPVDHSRSPMIHAAFAQQTQQALDYRSECVAMSDFSRCVTHFFSVGGRGANVTVPFKLDAWDYADQLTSRAKAAGAVNTLSCLEDGT
;
A
#
# COMPACT_ATOMS: atom_id res chain seq x y z
N MET A 1 -19.22 -3.12 5.03
CA MET A 1 -17.89 -2.60 5.45
C MET A 1 -17.11 -2.33 4.17
N ARG A 2 -16.33 -1.24 4.09
CA ARG A 2 -15.53 -0.93 2.89
C ARG A 2 -14.11 -1.43 3.09
N ASP A 3 -13.57 -2.05 2.05
CA ASP A 3 -12.16 -2.44 2.04
C ASP A 3 -11.27 -1.21 2.16
N GLN A 4 -10.20 -1.32 2.94
CA GLN A 4 -9.28 -0.21 3.18
C GLN A 4 -8.00 -0.40 2.37
N TYR A 5 -7.67 0.62 1.57
CA TYR A 5 -6.44 0.70 0.78
C TYR A 5 -5.73 2.04 1.01
N ALA A 6 -4.42 2.06 0.77
CA ALA A 6 -3.64 3.29 0.91
C ALA A 6 -2.46 3.35 -0.06
N VAL A 7 -1.89 4.55 -0.23
CA VAL A 7 -0.56 4.77 -0.80
C VAL A 7 0.36 5.38 0.25
N PHE A 8 1.47 4.71 0.54
CA PHE A 8 2.49 5.16 1.49
C PHE A 8 3.64 5.85 0.76
N GLY A 9 4.08 7.02 1.25
CA GLY A 9 5.19 7.78 0.67
C GLY A 9 5.62 8.97 1.53
N ASN A 10 6.69 9.64 1.13
CA ASN A 10 7.14 10.90 1.74
C ASN A 10 8.00 11.73 0.76
N PRO A 11 7.49 12.86 0.24
CA PRO A 11 6.11 13.35 0.34
C PRO A 11 5.15 12.52 -0.52
N VAL A 12 3.85 12.48 -0.17
CA VAL A 12 2.82 11.70 -0.89
C VAL A 12 1.58 12.50 -1.32
N ASP A 13 1.41 13.72 -0.82
CA ASP A 13 0.18 14.52 -1.02
C ASP A 13 -0.11 14.88 -2.48
N HIS A 14 0.91 14.87 -3.34
CA HIS A 14 0.76 15.09 -4.79
C HIS A 14 0.29 13.84 -5.54
N SER A 15 0.12 12.71 -4.86
CA SER A 15 -0.32 11.46 -5.47
C SER A 15 -1.75 11.59 -5.99
N ARG A 16 -1.94 11.27 -7.28
CA ARG A 16 -3.27 11.18 -7.89
C ARG A 16 -3.95 9.83 -7.63
N SER A 17 -3.26 8.87 -7.01
CA SER A 17 -3.78 7.53 -6.76
C SER A 17 -5.12 7.52 -6.01
N PRO A 18 -5.34 8.32 -4.94
CA PRO A 18 -6.64 8.35 -4.27
C PRO A 18 -7.80 8.70 -5.21
N MET A 19 -7.61 9.69 -6.09
CA MET A 19 -8.63 10.07 -7.06
C MET A 19 -8.87 8.98 -8.10
N ILE A 20 -7.80 8.35 -8.60
CA ILE A 20 -7.88 7.28 -9.61
C ILE A 20 -8.59 6.05 -9.04
N HIS A 21 -8.22 5.60 -7.85
CA HIS A 21 -8.82 4.42 -7.21
C HIS A 21 -10.26 4.68 -6.76
N ALA A 22 -10.59 5.89 -6.30
CA ALA A 22 -11.98 6.25 -6.01
C ALA A 22 -12.86 6.22 -7.28
N ALA A 23 -12.36 6.77 -8.40
CA ALA A 23 -13.06 6.74 -9.68
C ALA A 23 -13.23 5.30 -10.19
N PHE A 24 -12.19 4.47 -10.10
CA PHE A 24 -12.25 3.05 -10.44
C PHE A 24 -13.30 2.30 -9.60
N ALA A 25 -13.30 2.51 -8.28
CA ALA A 25 -14.25 1.88 -7.37
C ALA A 25 -15.71 2.25 -7.72
N GLN A 26 -15.97 3.53 -8.05
CA GLN A 26 -17.28 3.98 -8.50
C GLN A 26 -17.70 3.31 -9.82
N GLN A 27 -16.80 3.26 -10.81
CA GLN A 27 -17.08 2.67 -12.12
C GLN A 27 -17.35 1.16 -12.06
N THR A 28 -16.71 0.48 -11.10
CA THR A 28 -16.77 -0.99 -10.96
C THR A 28 -17.65 -1.45 -9.80
N GLN A 29 -18.38 -0.52 -9.17
CA GLN A 29 -19.26 -0.75 -8.03
C GLN A 29 -18.56 -1.48 -6.86
N GLN A 30 -17.28 -1.19 -6.64
CA GLN A 30 -16.52 -1.74 -5.53
C GLN A 30 -16.69 -0.88 -4.27
N ALA A 31 -16.90 -1.54 -3.13
CA ALA A 31 -17.02 -0.89 -1.84
C ALA A 31 -15.64 -0.79 -1.16
N LEU A 32 -14.87 0.23 -1.52
CA LEU A 32 -13.53 0.47 -0.95
C LEU A 32 -13.27 1.95 -0.69
N ASP A 33 -12.35 2.21 0.24
CA ASP A 33 -11.76 3.52 0.48
C ASP A 33 -10.25 3.46 0.17
N TYR A 34 -9.73 4.49 -0.49
CA TYR A 34 -8.32 4.61 -0.83
C TYR A 34 -7.79 5.98 -0.41
N ARG A 35 -6.72 6.02 0.39
CA ARG A 35 -6.13 7.28 0.90
C ARG A 35 -4.61 7.36 0.76
N SER A 36 -4.05 8.55 0.91
CA SER A 36 -2.60 8.75 1.01
C SER A 36 -2.16 8.75 2.46
N GLU A 37 -1.03 8.12 2.76
CA GLU A 37 -0.42 8.03 4.09
C GLU A 37 1.02 8.57 4.01
N CYS A 38 1.24 9.75 4.58
CA CYS A 38 2.56 10.36 4.67
C CYS A 38 3.29 9.81 5.90
N VAL A 39 4.39 9.09 5.70
CA VAL A 39 5.10 8.39 6.79
C VAL A 39 6.52 8.94 6.96
N ALA A 40 6.98 9.05 8.20
CA ALA A 40 8.35 9.46 8.49
C ALA A 40 9.36 8.42 7.97
N MET A 41 10.57 8.86 7.60
CA MET A 41 11.59 8.01 6.96
C MET A 41 11.91 6.72 7.75
N SER A 42 11.80 6.74 9.07
CA SER A 42 12.13 5.62 9.97
C SER A 42 10.92 4.77 10.40
N ASP A 43 9.71 5.10 9.94
CA ASP A 43 8.47 4.55 10.50
C ASP A 43 7.69 3.65 9.53
N PHE A 44 8.19 3.43 8.32
CA PHE A 44 7.47 2.73 7.26
C PHE A 44 6.88 1.39 7.72
N SER A 45 7.72 0.45 8.18
CA SER A 45 7.27 -0.89 8.58
C SER A 45 6.26 -0.85 9.73
N ARG A 46 6.44 0.05 10.70
CA ARG A 46 5.52 0.23 11.83
C ARG A 46 4.15 0.70 11.35
N CYS A 47 4.12 1.70 10.48
CA CYS A 47 2.88 2.26 9.94
C CYS A 47 2.14 1.25 9.04
N VAL A 48 2.85 0.51 8.19
CA VAL A 48 2.27 -0.51 7.33
C VAL A 48 1.75 -1.71 8.14
N THR A 49 2.50 -2.17 9.15
CA THR A 49 2.04 -3.21 10.09
C THR A 49 0.74 -2.77 10.78
N HIS A 50 0.70 -1.53 11.29
CA HIS A 50 -0.49 -1.01 11.93
C HIS A 50 -1.68 -0.96 10.97
N PHE A 51 -1.47 -0.48 9.75
CA PHE A 51 -2.50 -0.41 8.71
C PHE A 51 -3.13 -1.78 8.42
N PHE A 52 -2.32 -2.83 8.26
CA PHE A 52 -2.84 -4.19 8.08
C PHE A 52 -3.53 -4.71 9.34
N SER A 53 -3.01 -4.42 10.55
CA SER A 53 -3.61 -4.85 11.82
C SER A 53 -5.02 -4.31 12.08
N VAL A 54 -5.37 -3.17 11.48
CA VAL A 54 -6.71 -2.54 11.60
C VAL A 54 -7.62 -2.84 10.40
N GLY A 55 -7.28 -3.84 9.58
CA GLY A 55 -8.12 -4.32 8.48
C GLY A 55 -7.79 -3.73 7.10
N GLY A 56 -6.61 -3.13 6.94
CA GLY A 56 -6.07 -2.81 5.61
C GLY A 56 -5.96 -4.08 4.75
N ARG A 57 -6.35 -4.00 3.47
CA ARG A 57 -6.29 -5.15 2.54
C ARG A 57 -5.17 -5.05 1.51
N GLY A 58 -4.70 -3.84 1.23
CA GLY A 58 -3.58 -3.62 0.34
C GLY A 58 -3.05 -2.19 0.39
N ALA A 59 -1.79 -2.03 0.03
CA ALA A 59 -1.11 -0.76 0.08
C ALA A 59 -0.21 -0.58 -1.15
N ASN A 60 -0.33 0.54 -1.83
CA ASN A 60 0.72 0.99 -2.73
C ASN A 60 1.84 1.67 -1.96
N VAL A 61 3.04 1.61 -2.53
CA VAL A 61 4.24 2.21 -1.95
C VAL A 61 4.94 3.03 -3.04
N THR A 62 5.24 4.28 -2.71
CA THR A 62 5.97 5.21 -3.56
C THR A 62 7.26 5.67 -2.88
N VAL A 63 7.99 6.58 -3.52
CA VAL A 63 9.24 7.12 -2.98
C VAL A 63 9.05 7.65 -1.55
N PRO A 64 10.02 7.42 -0.65
CA PRO A 64 11.26 6.67 -0.85
C PRO A 64 11.18 5.17 -0.50
N PHE A 65 10.01 4.66 -0.11
CA PHE A 65 9.88 3.42 0.67
C PHE A 65 9.83 2.10 -0.12
N LYS A 66 10.15 2.11 -1.41
CA LYS A 66 10.01 0.88 -2.23
C LYS A 66 10.99 -0.23 -1.84
N LEU A 67 12.12 0.13 -1.25
CA LEU A 67 13.09 -0.82 -0.70
C LEU A 67 12.65 -1.29 0.69
N ASP A 68 12.14 -0.40 1.53
CA ASP A 68 11.57 -0.79 2.82
C ASP A 68 10.38 -1.74 2.66
N ALA A 69 9.54 -1.53 1.63
CA ALA A 69 8.46 -2.44 1.27
C ALA A 69 8.94 -3.80 0.77
N TRP A 70 10.11 -3.84 0.14
CA TRP A 70 10.73 -5.08 -0.24
C TRP A 70 11.20 -5.87 0.99
N ASP A 71 11.86 -5.19 1.94
CA ASP A 71 12.35 -5.82 3.17
C ASP A 71 11.21 -6.21 4.13
N TYR A 72 10.08 -5.49 4.05
CA TYR A 72 8.89 -5.75 4.86
C TYR A 72 8.08 -6.98 4.42
N ALA A 73 8.02 -7.27 3.11
CA ALA A 73 7.10 -8.28 2.59
C ALA A 73 7.51 -9.71 2.96
N ASP A 74 6.56 -10.49 3.50
CA ASP A 74 6.76 -11.92 3.79
C ASP A 74 7.00 -12.73 2.50
N GLN A 75 6.31 -12.34 1.41
CA GLN A 75 6.39 -13.01 0.12
C GLN A 75 6.67 -12.02 -1.02
N LEU A 76 7.64 -12.37 -1.86
CA LEU A 76 8.02 -11.58 -3.04
C LEU A 76 7.71 -12.30 -4.34
N THR A 77 6.95 -11.64 -5.21
CA THR A 77 6.71 -12.11 -6.59
C THR A 77 8.00 -12.15 -7.39
N SER A 78 8.05 -12.95 -8.46
CA SER A 78 9.21 -13.00 -9.37
C SER A 78 9.55 -11.63 -9.97
N ARG A 79 8.54 -10.81 -10.27
CA ARG A 79 8.71 -9.44 -10.77
C ARG A 79 9.27 -8.50 -9.72
N ALA A 80 8.78 -8.60 -8.48
CA ALA A 80 9.37 -7.86 -7.37
C ALA A 80 10.86 -8.23 -7.31
N LYS A 81 11.17 -9.53 -7.19
CA LYS A 81 12.54 -10.08 -7.12
C LYS A 81 13.49 -9.52 -8.19
N ALA A 82 13.03 -9.48 -9.44
CA ALA A 82 13.81 -8.92 -10.54
C ALA A 82 14.01 -7.40 -10.45
N ALA A 83 13.03 -6.66 -9.92
CA ALA A 83 13.11 -5.21 -9.77
C ALA A 83 13.93 -4.76 -8.54
N GLY A 84 14.08 -5.62 -7.53
CA GLY A 84 14.71 -5.25 -6.26
C GLY A 84 13.94 -4.21 -5.47
N ALA A 85 12.64 -4.04 -5.75
CA ALA A 85 11.79 -3.04 -5.11
C ALA A 85 10.31 -3.46 -5.18
N VAL A 86 9.50 -2.99 -4.23
CA VAL A 86 8.05 -3.25 -4.15
C VAL A 86 7.25 -1.95 -4.19
N ASN A 87 6.23 -1.89 -5.06
CA ASN A 87 5.29 -0.77 -5.12
C ASN A 87 3.86 -1.14 -4.67
N THR A 88 3.61 -2.41 -4.37
CA THR A 88 2.29 -2.92 -3.99
C THR A 88 2.47 -4.06 -2.98
N LEU A 89 1.80 -3.92 -1.83
CA LEU A 89 1.63 -4.92 -0.80
C LEU A 89 0.15 -5.33 -0.77
N SER A 90 -0.11 -6.61 -0.51
CA SER A 90 -1.45 -7.17 -0.37
C SER A 90 -1.45 -8.15 0.78
N CYS A 91 -2.42 -8.04 1.68
CA CYS A 91 -2.58 -9.00 2.78
C CYS A 91 -3.30 -10.24 2.24
N LEU A 92 -2.67 -11.41 2.38
CA LEU A 92 -3.23 -12.70 2.01
C LEU A 92 -4.19 -13.21 3.11
N GLU A 93 -4.97 -14.24 2.78
CA GLU A 93 -5.98 -14.78 3.69
C GLU A 93 -5.39 -15.40 4.98
N ASP A 94 -4.13 -15.85 4.92
CA ASP A 94 -3.38 -16.37 6.06
C ASP A 94 -2.69 -15.27 6.89
N GLY A 95 -2.84 -14.01 6.49
CA GLY A 95 -2.24 -12.84 7.15
C GLY A 95 -0.81 -12.54 6.74
N THR A 96 -0.27 -13.23 5.72
CA THR A 96 1.03 -12.91 5.10
C THR A 96 0.95 -11.88 3.98
#